data_AF-A0A2N3REA2-F1
#
_entry.id   AF-A0A2N3REA2-F1
#
_cell.length_a   1.000
_cell.length_b   1.000
_cell.length_c   1.000
_cell.angle_alpha   90.00
_cell.angle_beta   90.00
_cell.angle_gamma   90.00
#
_symmetry.space_group_name_H-M   'P 1'
#
loop_
_entity.id
_entity.type
_entity.pdbx_description
1 polymer ?
#
loop_
_entity_poly.entity_id
_entity_poly.type
_entity_poly.pdbx_seq_one_letter_code
_entity_poly.pdbx_strand_id
1 'polypeptide(L)'
;MNDEDRVEQAIPSQDVAQQAFPSDHRDYALFSAIQAQLPRGTSDEKTAEVLHAVKESGIERADELRKVTIQDDVAFVFGKTPGFHSEVALNTPSPSINENLQKTEAMDQQRAQEMVQFQREREEIDKNPTGPVMTLAAHSQQQAMSGGDGGGGDGGGG
;
A
#
# COMPACT_ATOMS: atom_id res chain seq x y z
N MET A 1 38.19 -15.02 -55.37
CA MET A 1 36.80 -14.92 -54.90
C MET A 1 36.57 -16.05 -53.94
N ASN A 2 36.57 -15.78 -52.64
CA ASN A 2 36.08 -16.70 -51.63
C ASN A 2 35.14 -15.89 -50.74
N ASP A 3 33.96 -16.44 -50.57
CA ASP A 3 32.75 -15.81 -50.07
C ASP A 3 32.92 -15.15 -48.71
N GLU A 4 32.40 -13.94 -48.68
CA GLU A 4 32.30 -13.03 -47.56
C GLU A 4 31.56 -13.69 -46.40
N ASP A 5 32.23 -13.71 -45.26
CA ASP A 5 31.70 -13.06 -44.06
C ASP A 5 30.25 -13.42 -43.71
N ARG A 6 29.99 -14.71 -43.50
CA ARG A 6 28.88 -15.12 -42.63
C ARG A 6 29.27 -14.86 -41.19
N VAL A 7 29.47 -13.58 -40.86
CA VAL A 7 29.44 -13.11 -39.48
C VAL A 7 28.11 -13.59 -38.90
N GLU A 8 28.24 -14.54 -37.99
CA GLU A 8 27.26 -14.74 -36.94
C GLU A 8 26.81 -13.36 -36.47
N GLN A 9 25.58 -13.00 -36.83
CA GLN A 9 24.86 -11.94 -36.18
C GLN A 9 24.58 -12.43 -34.77
N ALA A 10 25.63 -12.49 -33.95
CA ALA A 10 25.53 -12.39 -32.52
C ALA A 10 24.93 -11.01 -32.29
N ILE A 11 23.60 -10.97 -32.22
CA ILE A 11 22.88 -9.85 -31.62
C ILE A 11 23.66 -9.56 -30.34
N PRO A 12 24.26 -8.37 -30.18
CA PRO A 12 24.92 -8.06 -28.93
C PRO A 12 23.82 -8.18 -27.88
N SER A 13 23.92 -9.17 -27.00
CA SER A 13 23.04 -9.32 -25.83
C SER A 13 23.30 -8.21 -24.79
N GLN A 14 23.81 -7.07 -25.26
CA GLN A 14 24.09 -5.87 -24.52
C GLN A 14 22.82 -5.02 -24.54
N ASP A 15 21.99 -5.18 -23.52
CA ASP A 15 21.47 -4.08 -22.67
C ASP A 15 20.34 -4.58 -21.74
N VAL A 16 20.52 -5.74 -21.10
CA VAL A 16 19.88 -5.98 -19.78
C VAL A 16 20.78 -5.44 -18.67
N ALA A 17 21.53 -4.37 -18.98
CA ALA A 17 22.31 -3.65 -17.98
C ALA A 17 21.37 -3.39 -16.81
N GLN A 18 21.70 -3.99 -15.68
CA GLN A 18 21.00 -3.91 -14.40
C GLN A 18 20.57 -2.46 -14.20
N GLN A 19 19.32 -2.15 -14.55
CA GLN A 19 18.86 -0.77 -14.54
C GLN A 19 18.67 -0.42 -13.09
N ALA A 20 19.65 0.25 -12.48
CA ALA A 20 19.60 0.61 -11.08
C ALA A 20 18.35 1.44 -10.79
N PHE A 21 17.85 1.34 -9.55
CA PHE A 21 16.69 2.12 -9.14
C PHE A 21 17.02 3.63 -9.21
N PRO A 22 16.20 4.46 -9.89
CA PRO A 22 16.50 5.87 -10.12
C PRO A 22 16.60 6.65 -8.79
N SER A 23 17.77 7.28 -8.55
CA SER A 23 18.04 7.96 -7.27
C SER A 23 17.23 9.24 -7.05
N ASP A 24 16.77 9.88 -8.13
CA ASP A 24 15.85 11.03 -8.08
C ASP A 24 14.38 10.62 -7.86
N HIS A 25 14.08 9.33 -7.77
CA HIS A 25 12.71 8.87 -7.56
C HIS A 25 12.24 9.14 -6.12
N ARG A 26 10.97 9.52 -5.97
CA ARG A 26 10.35 9.83 -4.67
C ARG A 26 10.47 8.72 -3.63
N ASP A 27 10.44 7.46 -4.09
CA ASP A 27 10.54 6.27 -3.23
C ASP A 27 11.97 5.81 -2.97
N TYR A 28 12.99 6.48 -3.51
CA TYR A 28 14.38 6.06 -3.39
C TYR A 28 14.84 5.91 -1.93
N ALA A 29 14.37 6.79 -1.04
CA ALA A 29 14.69 6.71 0.38
C ALA A 29 14.16 5.41 1.02
N LEU A 30 12.94 4.99 0.68
CA LEU A 30 12.36 3.75 1.17
C LEU A 30 13.04 2.53 0.52
N PHE A 31 13.30 2.59 -0.80
CA PHE A 31 14.07 1.58 -1.53
C PHE A 31 15.43 1.32 -0.86
N SER A 32 16.19 2.39 -0.60
CA SER A 32 17.51 2.29 0.02
C SER A 32 17.45 1.74 1.44
N ALA A 33 16.45 2.13 2.23
CA ALA A 33 16.23 1.62 3.59
C ALA A 33 15.88 0.12 3.63
N ILE A 34 15.14 -0.37 2.62
CA ILE A 34 14.85 -1.79 2.42
C ILE A 34 16.14 -2.52 1.99
N GLN A 35 16.82 -2.02 0.95
CA GLN A 35 18.04 -2.60 0.41
C GLN A 35 19.11 -2.82 1.49
N ALA A 36 19.27 -1.86 2.40
CA ALA A 36 20.23 -1.92 3.49
C ALA A 36 19.98 -3.05 4.49
N GLN A 37 18.77 -3.60 4.55
CA GLN A 37 18.38 -4.69 5.45
C GLN A 37 18.19 -6.04 4.74
N LEU A 38 18.21 -6.05 3.40
CA LEU A 38 18.16 -7.28 2.62
C LEU A 38 19.55 -7.98 2.60
N PRO A 39 19.59 -9.30 2.31
CA PRO A 39 20.85 -10.01 2.13
C PRO A 39 21.74 -9.34 1.08
N ARG A 40 23.06 -9.36 1.32
CA ARG A 40 24.01 -8.89 0.31
C ARG A 40 23.87 -9.72 -0.97
N GLY A 41 23.79 -9.04 -2.11
CA GLY A 41 23.60 -9.68 -3.41
C GLY A 41 22.15 -9.80 -3.86
N THR A 42 21.17 -9.37 -3.06
CA THR A 42 19.82 -9.12 -3.58
C THR A 42 19.88 -8.05 -4.66
N SER A 43 19.29 -8.34 -5.82
CA SER A 43 19.32 -7.44 -6.96
C SER A 43 18.41 -6.23 -6.74
N ASP A 44 18.66 -5.16 -7.49
CA ASP A 44 17.83 -3.96 -7.42
C ASP A 44 16.40 -4.23 -7.91
N GLU A 45 16.23 -5.11 -8.91
CA GLU A 45 14.92 -5.58 -9.37
C GLU A 45 14.11 -6.19 -8.22
N LYS A 46 14.72 -7.14 -7.51
CA LYS A 46 14.08 -7.81 -6.38
C LYS A 46 13.81 -6.83 -5.24
N THR A 47 14.72 -5.88 -5.00
CA THR A 47 14.51 -4.82 -4.01
C THR A 47 13.34 -3.91 -4.40
N ALA A 48 13.15 -3.62 -5.70
CA ALA A 48 12.02 -2.85 -6.21
C ALA A 48 10.68 -3.62 -6.09
N GLU A 49 10.70 -4.94 -6.25
CA GLU A 49 9.54 -5.81 -5.96
C GLU A 49 9.17 -5.74 -4.47
N VAL A 50 10.17 -5.81 -3.58
CA VAL A 50 9.96 -5.65 -2.12
C VAL A 50 9.39 -4.26 -1.81
N LEU A 51 9.93 -3.20 -2.42
CA LEU A 51 9.40 -1.84 -2.29
C LEU A 51 7.90 -1.77 -2.64
N HIS A 52 7.52 -2.37 -3.76
CA HIS A 52 6.12 -2.40 -4.20
C HIS A 52 5.22 -3.06 -3.14
N ALA A 53 5.58 -4.25 -2.66
CA ALA A 53 4.81 -4.96 -1.64
C ALA A 53 4.77 -4.21 -0.29
N VAL A 54 5.87 -3.55 0.09
CA VAL A 54 5.94 -2.71 1.29
C VAL A 54 4.95 -1.55 1.20
N LYS A 55 4.90 -0.86 0.06
CA LYS A 55 3.93 0.21 -0.15
C LYS A 55 2.50 -0.33 -0.22
N GLU A 56 2.28 -1.50 -0.83
CA GLU A 56 0.98 -2.17 -0.84
C GLU A 56 0.46 -2.42 0.58
N SER A 57 1.34 -2.80 1.51
CA SER A 57 1.00 -3.00 2.93
C SER A 57 0.69 -1.73 3.74
N GLY A 58 0.87 -0.53 3.15
CA GLY A 58 0.63 0.75 3.79
C GLY A 58 1.88 1.40 4.42
N ILE A 59 3.07 0.84 4.20
CA ILE A 59 4.33 1.46 4.62
C ILE A 59 4.81 2.37 3.48
N GLU A 60 4.60 3.67 3.59
CA GLU A 60 4.77 4.60 2.47
C GLU A 60 6.12 5.30 2.49
N ARG A 61 6.74 5.44 3.68
CA ARG A 61 8.01 6.16 3.86
C ARG A 61 9.07 5.35 4.60
N ALA A 62 10.33 5.71 4.38
CA ALA A 62 11.47 5.10 5.09
C ALA A 62 11.36 5.22 6.62
N ASP A 63 10.79 6.32 7.13
CA ASP A 63 10.55 6.50 8.56
C ASP A 63 9.42 5.64 9.11
N GLU A 64 8.62 4.99 8.28
CA GLU A 64 7.55 4.08 8.70
C GLU A 64 8.00 2.61 8.70
N LEU A 65 9.14 2.31 8.08
CA LEU A 65 9.79 1.01 8.13
C LEU A 65 10.31 0.75 9.56
N ARG A 66 9.91 -0.38 10.16
CA ARG A 66 10.40 -0.82 11.47
C ARG A 66 11.59 -1.75 11.33
N LYS A 67 11.44 -2.83 10.55
CA LYS A 67 12.49 -3.82 10.32
C LYS A 67 12.16 -4.71 9.12
N VAL A 68 13.19 -5.29 8.53
CA VAL A 68 13.10 -6.43 7.61
C VAL A 68 13.69 -7.66 8.29
N THR A 69 13.05 -8.82 8.15
CA THR A 69 13.54 -10.11 8.66
C THR A 69 13.49 -11.13 7.55
N ILE A 70 14.53 -11.94 7.41
CA ILE A 70 14.59 -12.99 6.39
C ILE A 70 14.40 -14.35 7.05
N GLN A 71 13.47 -15.14 6.53
CA GLN A 71 13.23 -16.52 6.96
C GLN A 71 12.87 -17.35 5.73
N ASP A 72 13.59 -18.46 5.51
CA ASP A 72 13.36 -19.39 4.39
C ASP A 72 13.27 -18.69 3.02
N ASP A 73 14.23 -17.80 2.73
CA ASP A 73 14.26 -16.95 1.52
C ASP A 73 13.07 -15.99 1.34
N VAL A 74 12.26 -15.77 2.38
CA VAL A 74 11.18 -14.79 2.37
C VAL A 74 11.60 -13.56 3.20
N ALA A 75 11.47 -12.38 2.61
CA ALA A 75 11.60 -11.11 3.29
C ALA A 75 10.27 -10.71 3.93
N PHE A 76 10.23 -10.75 5.26
CA PHE A 76 9.14 -10.21 6.07
C PHE A 76 9.46 -8.77 6.45
N VAL A 77 8.69 -7.83 5.93
CA VAL A 77 8.88 -6.41 6.18
C VAL A 77 7.80 -5.91 7.12
N PHE A 78 8.19 -5.25 8.21
CA PHE A 78 7.27 -4.75 9.23
C PHE A 78 7.29 -3.23 9.29
N GLY A 79 6.10 -2.64 9.34
CA GLY A 79 5.90 -1.21 9.56
C GLY A 79 5.90 -0.84 11.04
N LYS A 80 5.97 0.47 11.31
CA LYS A 80 5.78 1.02 12.66
C LYS A 80 4.32 1.00 13.08
N THR A 81 3.40 1.17 12.13
CA THR A 81 1.95 1.04 12.33
C THR A 81 1.57 -0.43 12.51
N PRO A 82 0.91 -0.81 13.64
CA PRO A 82 0.45 -2.18 13.84
C PRO A 82 -0.43 -2.67 12.69
N GLY A 83 -0.21 -3.91 12.25
CA GLY A 83 -0.90 -4.52 11.13
C GLY A 83 -0.22 -4.33 9.77
N PHE A 84 0.65 -3.32 9.60
CA PHE A 84 1.34 -3.10 8.33
C PHE A 84 2.55 -4.04 8.22
N HIS A 85 2.45 -4.99 7.30
CA HIS A 85 3.49 -5.94 6.99
C HIS A 85 3.36 -6.45 5.54
N SER A 86 4.48 -6.86 4.96
CA SER A 86 4.52 -7.51 3.65
C SER A 86 5.49 -8.69 3.66
N GLU A 87 5.29 -9.61 2.71
CA GLU A 87 6.06 -10.84 2.56
C GLU A 87 6.43 -11.01 1.09
N VAL A 88 7.72 -11.16 0.81
CA VAL A 88 8.22 -11.32 -0.57
C VAL A 88 9.26 -12.42 -0.64
N ALA A 89 9.05 -13.40 -1.52
CA ALA A 89 10.04 -14.43 -1.81
C ALA A 89 11.23 -13.84 -2.58
N LEU A 90 12.43 -14.02 -2.04
CA LEU A 90 13.69 -13.53 -2.61
C LEU A 90 14.29 -14.46 -3.66
N ASN A 91 13.89 -15.74 -3.66
CA ASN A 91 14.40 -16.78 -4.55
C ASN A 91 13.59 -16.95 -5.85
N THR A 92 12.55 -16.15 -6.06
CA THR A 92 11.76 -16.13 -7.30
C THR A 92 12.31 -15.09 -8.27
N PRO A 93 12.12 -15.26 -9.59
CA PRO A 93 12.44 -14.20 -10.54
C PRO A 93 11.62 -12.95 -10.22
N SER A 94 12.28 -11.78 -10.22
CA SER A 94 11.62 -10.48 -10.06
C SER A 94 11.23 -9.92 -11.43
N PRO A 95 10.13 -9.16 -11.53
CA PRO A 95 9.89 -8.26 -12.66
C PRO A 95 11.03 -7.26 -12.83
N SER A 96 11.09 -6.62 -14.01
CA SER A 96 12.05 -5.54 -14.27
C SER A 96 11.79 -4.33 -13.36
N ILE A 97 12.82 -3.50 -13.15
CA ILE A 97 12.68 -2.28 -12.35
C ILE A 97 11.60 -1.35 -12.90
N ASN A 98 11.55 -1.13 -14.22
CA ASN A 98 10.52 -0.27 -14.82
C ASN A 98 9.11 -0.81 -14.60
N GLU A 99 8.93 -2.13 -14.64
CA GLU A 99 7.61 -2.73 -14.37
C GLU A 99 7.21 -2.54 -12.90
N ASN A 100 8.15 -2.73 -11.97
CA ASN A 100 7.90 -2.50 -10.54
C ASN A 100 7.62 -1.02 -10.22
N LEU A 101 8.35 -0.10 -10.84
CA LEU A 101 8.10 1.34 -10.74
C LEU A 101 6.71 1.69 -11.26
N GLN A 102 6.37 1.25 -12.47
CA GLN A 102 5.06 1.53 -13.06
C GLN A 102 3.91 1.02 -12.19
N LYS A 103 4.01 -0.20 -11.63
CA LYS A 103 3.01 -0.74 -10.70
C LYS A 103 2.89 0.09 -9.43
N THR A 104 4.03 0.51 -8.87
CA THR A 104 4.08 1.33 -7.66
C THR A 104 3.47 2.71 -7.88
N GLU A 105 3.80 3.37 -8.98
CA GLU A 105 3.25 4.67 -9.35
C GLU A 105 1.75 4.60 -9.65
N ALA A 106 1.29 3.54 -10.31
CA ALA A 106 -0.14 3.33 -10.57
C ALA A 106 -0.92 3.18 -9.25
N MET A 107 -0.41 2.37 -8.33
CA MET A 107 -1.03 2.19 -7.00
C MET A 107 -1.07 3.50 -6.21
N ASP A 108 0.02 4.27 -6.19
CA ASP A 108 0.06 5.58 -5.53
C ASP A 108 -1.02 6.53 -6.09
N GLN A 109 -1.17 6.55 -7.40
CA GLN A 109 -2.17 7.38 -8.08
C GLN A 109 -3.59 6.93 -7.74
N GLN A 110 -3.85 5.62 -7.67
CA GLN A 110 -5.15 5.10 -7.28
C GLN A 110 -5.52 5.52 -5.86
N ARG A 111 -4.62 5.34 -4.89
CA ARG A 111 -4.86 5.76 -3.50
C ARG A 111 -5.07 7.26 -3.36
N ALA A 112 -4.27 8.07 -4.07
CA ALA A 112 -4.43 9.51 -4.05
C ALA A 112 -5.82 9.94 -4.58
N GLN A 113 -6.32 9.26 -5.62
CA GLN A 113 -7.68 9.50 -6.14
C GLN A 113 -8.75 9.07 -5.14
N GLU A 114 -8.62 7.90 -4.51
CA GLU A 114 -9.55 7.42 -3.48
C GLU A 114 -9.63 8.40 -2.30
N MET A 115 -8.50 8.95 -1.85
CA MET A 115 -8.47 9.94 -0.77
C MET A 115 -9.19 11.23 -1.17
N VAL A 116 -9.00 11.73 -2.40
CA VAL A 116 -9.72 12.91 -2.90
C VAL A 116 -11.22 12.67 -2.96
N GLN A 117 -11.65 11.48 -3.40
CA GLN A 117 -13.07 11.12 -3.43
C GLN A 117 -13.67 11.00 -2.04
N PHE A 118 -12.96 10.34 -1.12
CA PHE A 118 -13.38 10.25 0.28
C PHE A 118 -13.51 11.63 0.93
N GLN A 119 -12.57 12.55 0.63
CA GLN A 119 -12.63 13.92 1.12
C GLN A 119 -13.88 14.65 0.63
N ARG A 120 -14.19 14.53 -0.67
CA ARG A 120 -15.39 15.12 -1.28
C ARG A 120 -16.67 14.55 -0.67
N GLU A 121 -16.76 13.23 -0.53
CA GLU A 121 -17.93 12.58 0.07
C GLU A 121 -18.16 13.09 1.50
N ARG A 122 -17.09 13.24 2.29
CA ARG A 122 -17.20 13.81 3.64
C ARG A 122 -17.69 15.26 3.64
N GLU A 123 -17.26 16.08 2.69
CA GLU A 123 -17.76 17.46 2.56
C GLU A 123 -19.24 17.51 2.15
N GLU A 124 -19.70 16.57 1.32
CA GLU A 124 -21.13 16.46 0.97
C GLU A 124 -21.97 15.99 2.16
N ILE A 125 -21.47 15.06 2.97
CA ILE A 125 -22.12 14.62 4.22
C ILE A 125 -22.16 15.76 5.25
N ASP A 126 -21.08 16.53 5.40
CA ASP A 126 -21.03 17.69 6.31
C ASP A 126 -22.03 18.79 5.89
N LYS A 127 -22.16 19.04 4.58
CA LYS A 127 -23.14 19.99 4.02
C LYS A 127 -24.59 19.50 4.10
N ASN A 128 -24.81 18.18 4.11
CA ASN A 128 -26.14 17.57 4.23
C ASN A 128 -26.13 16.44 5.27
N PRO A 129 -26.15 16.77 6.58
CA PRO A 129 -26.02 15.77 7.64
C PRO A 129 -27.15 14.73 7.63
N THR A 130 -28.26 14.97 6.93
CA THR A 130 -29.45 14.11 6.80
C THR A 130 -29.28 12.86 5.92
N GLY A 131 -28.06 12.48 5.55
CA GLY A 131 -27.77 11.25 4.82
C GLY A 131 -27.98 9.94 5.62
N PRO A 132 -27.90 8.77 4.98
CA PRO A 132 -28.32 7.46 5.53
C PRO A 132 -27.64 7.04 6.85
N VAL A 133 -26.52 7.65 7.25
CA VAL A 133 -25.89 7.42 8.56
C VAL A 133 -26.66 8.08 9.72
N MET A 134 -27.39 9.18 9.49
CA MET A 134 -28.22 9.82 10.53
C MET A 134 -29.44 8.97 10.89
N THR A 135 -30.01 8.21 9.94
CA THR A 135 -31.11 7.29 10.25
C THR A 135 -30.69 6.26 11.30
N LEU A 136 -29.46 5.76 11.27
CA LEU A 136 -29.00 4.76 12.23
C LEU A 136 -28.80 5.36 13.63
N ALA A 137 -28.24 6.57 13.72
CA ALA A 137 -28.06 7.28 15.00
C ALA A 137 -29.39 7.78 15.58
N ALA A 138 -30.27 8.35 14.75
CA ALA A 138 -31.58 8.84 15.17
C ALA A 138 -32.48 7.69 15.64
N HIS A 139 -32.46 6.53 14.98
CA HIS A 139 -33.24 5.36 15.40
C HIS A 139 -32.80 4.82 16.78
N SER A 140 -31.50 4.89 17.08
CA SER A 140 -30.98 4.51 18.40
C SER A 140 -31.41 5.47 19.52
N GLN A 141 -31.52 6.77 19.22
CA GLN A 141 -31.93 7.77 20.21
C GLN A 141 -33.46 7.77 20.42
N GLN A 142 -34.23 7.42 19.39
CA GLN A 142 -35.69 7.36 19.46
C GLN A 142 -36.18 6.11 20.23
N GLN A 143 -35.45 4.99 20.16
CA GLN A 143 -35.77 3.79 20.97
C GLN A 143 -35.53 4.01 22.49
N ALA A 144 -34.59 4.88 22.88
CA ALA A 144 -34.39 5.22 24.29
C ALA A 144 -35.49 6.12 24.88
N MET A 145 -36.23 6.85 24.02
CA MET A 145 -37.29 7.78 24.42
C MET A 145 -38.69 7.16 24.35
N SER A 146 -38.88 6.05 23.61
CA SER A 146 -40.18 5.35 23.49
C SER A 146 -40.42 4.26 24.54
N GLY A 147 -39.49 4.04 25.48
CA GLY A 147 -39.62 3.05 26.56
C GLY A 147 -40.16 3.58 27.89
N GLY A 148 -40.59 4.84 27.95
CA GLY A 148 -40.99 5.51 29.19
C GLY A 148 -42.45 5.95 29.19
N ASP A 149 -43.41 5.04 29.04
CA ASP A 149 -44.79 5.30 29.47
C ASP A 149 -45.47 4.02 29.96
N GLY A 150 -45.97 4.05 31.19
CA GLY A 150 -46.87 3.03 31.73
C GLY A 150 -46.67 2.70 33.21
N GLY A 151 -47.38 3.42 34.10
CA GLY A 151 -47.55 2.95 35.48
C GLY A 151 -48.23 3.96 36.41
N GLY A 152 -49.56 4.07 36.31
CA GLY A 152 -50.40 4.94 37.14
C GLY A 152 -50.50 4.54 38.61
N GLY A 153 -51.14 5.42 39.40
CA GLY A 153 -51.46 5.17 40.80
C GLY A 153 -52.18 6.34 41.47
N ASP A 154 -53.51 6.27 41.43
CA ASP A 154 -54.52 7.00 42.20
C ASP A 154 -54.20 7.24 43.69
N GLY A 155 -54.87 8.25 44.26
CA GLY A 155 -55.35 8.19 45.65
C GLY A 155 -55.12 9.45 46.48
N GLY A 156 -56.17 10.27 46.64
CA GLY A 156 -56.18 11.42 47.55
C GLY A 156 -56.59 11.10 48.99
N GLY A 157 -56.68 12.18 49.79
CA GLY A 157 -57.49 12.27 51.00
C GLY A 157 -56.72 12.43 52.32
N GLY A 158 -57.05 13.48 53.08
CA GLY A 158 -56.81 13.58 54.53
C GLY A 158 -56.00 14.78 54.98
#